data_AF-A0A6V8NIQ6-F1
#
_entry.id   AF-A0A6V8NIQ6-F1
#
_cell.length_a   1.000
_cell.length_b   1.000
_cell.length_c   1.000
_cell.angle_alpha   90.00
_cell.angle_beta   90.00
_cell.angle_gamma   90.00
#
_symmetry.space_group_name_H-M   'P 1'
#
loop_
_entity.id
_entity.type
_entity.pdbx_description
1 polymer ?
#
loop_
_entity_poly.entity_id
_entity_poly.type
_entity_poly.pdbx_seq_one_letter_code
_entity_poly.pdbx_strand_id
1 'polypeptide(L)' 'ASYFLIVWDLVSFAQKRGISYSGRGSAAGSLICYLLGITKVDPLAQGLLFERFLNENRKELPDIDVDGDE' A
#
# COMPACT_ATOMS: atom_id res chain seq x y z
N ALA A 1 -6.60 10.42 4.56
CA ALA A 1 -5.29 10.99 4.22
C ALA A 1 -4.21 10.63 5.25
N SER A 2 -4.38 10.93 6.54
CA SER A 2 -3.34 10.72 7.57
C SER A 2 -2.80 9.29 7.63
N TYR A 3 -3.67 8.28 7.50
CA TYR A 3 -3.25 6.86 7.51
C TYR A 3 -2.21 6.54 6.41
N PHE A 4 -2.48 6.95 5.17
CA PHE A 4 -1.53 6.78 4.05
C PHE A 4 -0.20 7.50 4.30
N LEU A 5 -0.23 8.70 4.89
CA LEU A 5 0.98 9.47 5.16
C LEU A 5 1.85 8.84 6.23
N ILE A 6 1.25 8.24 7.27
CA ILE A 6 1.98 7.50 8.30
C ILE A 6 2.68 6.28 7.70
N VAL A 7 1.98 5.50 6.88
CA VAL A 7 2.58 4.32 6.22
C VAL A 7 3.64 4.74 5.20
N TRP A 8 3.39 5.81 4.44
CA TRP A 8 4.36 6.36 3.52
C TRP A 8 5.64 6.83 4.22
N ASP A 9 5.56 7.44 5.41
CA ASP A 9 6.74 7.84 6.17
C ASP A 9 7.59 6.63 6.57
N LEU A 10 6.95 5.55 7.03
CA LEU A 10 7.62 4.28 7.35
C LEU A 10 8.32 3.67 6.13
N VAL A 11 7.61 3.58 5.01
CA VAL A 11 8.14 3.03 3.75
C VAL A 11 9.27 3.90 3.20
N SER A 12 9.11 5.23 3.26
CA SER A 12 10.14 6.18 2.85
C SER A 12 11.39 6.08 3.72
N PHE A 13 11.24 5.84 5.02
CA PHE A 13 12.34 5.59 5.94
C PHE A 13 13.12 4.33 5.53
N ALA A 14 12.43 3.24 5.21
CA ALA A 14 13.02 1.98 4.79
C ALA A 14 13.77 2.14 3.45
N GLN A 15 13.14 2.74 2.44
CA GLN A 15 13.75 3.03 1.14
C GLN A 15 15.06 3.82 1.28
N LYS A 16 15.05 4.93 2.05
CA LYS A 16 16.23 5.79 2.22
C LYS A 16 17.41 5.09 2.88
N ARG A 17 17.17 3.99 3.60
CA ARG A 17 18.20 3.18 4.26
C ARG A 17 18.54 1.91 3.51
N GLY A 18 17.92 1.66 2.35
CA GLY A 18 18.08 0.41 1.62
C GLY A 18 17.53 -0.80 2.37
N ILE A 19 16.59 -0.60 3.31
CA ILE A 19 15.88 -1.71 3.96
C ILE A 19 14.84 -2.23 2.97
N SER A 20 14.88 -3.53 2.69
CA SER A 20 13.95 -4.15 1.77
C SER A 20 12.58 -4.35 2.43
N TYR A 21 11.53 -4.16 1.63
CA TYR A 21 10.15 -4.26 2.10
C TYR A 21 9.21 -4.59 0.96
N SER A 22 8.06 -5.16 1.29
CA SER A 22 6.99 -5.47 0.34
C SER A 22 5.61 -5.11 0.91
N GLY A 23 4.80 -4.39 0.13
CA GLY A 23 3.39 -4.16 0.45
C GLY A 23 2.54 -5.38 0.11
N ARG A 24 1.57 -5.74 0.96
CA ARG A 24 0.73 -6.93 0.80
C ARG A 24 -0.77 -6.64 0.71
N GLY A 25 -1.49 -7.72 0.38
CA GLY A 25 -2.94 -7.77 0.49
C GLY A 25 -3.65 -6.80 -0.44
N SER A 26 -4.72 -6.21 0.08
CA SER A 26 -5.62 -5.36 -0.71
C SER A 26 -4.98 -4.03 -1.14
N ALA A 27 -3.91 -3.58 -0.46
CA ALA A 27 -3.19 -2.35 -0.79
C ALA A 27 -2.65 -2.34 -2.23
N ALA A 28 -2.39 -3.51 -2.83
CA ALA A 28 -2.01 -3.63 -4.24
C ALA A 28 -3.06 -3.11 -5.22
N GLY A 29 -4.35 -3.06 -4.83
CA GLY A 29 -5.42 -2.50 -5.65
C GLY A 29 -5.52 -0.97 -5.62
N SER A 30 -4.69 -0.29 -4.81
CA SER A 30 -4.74 1.16 -4.64
C SER A 30 -3.65 1.85 -5.46
N LEU A 31 -4.08 2.67 -6.43
CA LEU A 31 -3.17 3.51 -7.21
C LEU A 31 -2.36 4.47 -6.32
N ILE A 32 -2.97 4.94 -5.23
CA ILE A 32 -2.28 5.79 -4.25
C ILE A 32 -1.17 5.02 -3.56
N CYS A 33 -1.40 3.78 -3.13
CA CYS A 33 -0.35 2.95 -2.51
C CYS A 33 0.81 2.70 -3.48
N TYR A 34 0.52 2.49 -4.76
CA TYR A 34 1.54 2.36 -5.80
C TYR A 34 2.35 3.65 -5.97
N LEU A 35 1.68 4.80 -6.12
CA LEU A 35 2.34 6.10 -6.30
C LEU A 35 3.18 6.54 -5.09
N LEU A 36 2.79 6.14 -3.88
CA LEU A 36 3.56 6.37 -2.66
C LEU A 36 4.70 5.35 -2.46
N GLY A 37 4.84 4.37 -3.35
CA GLY A 37 5.87 3.33 -3.26
C GLY A 37 5.64 2.29 -2.16
N ILE A 38 4.45 2.27 -1.55
CA ILE A 38 4.04 1.30 -0.53
C ILE A 38 3.95 -0.10 -1.14
N THR A 39 3.41 -0.18 -2.36
CA THR A 39 3.42 -1.39 -3.19
C THR A 39 4.18 -1.14 -4.50
N LYS A 40 4.79 -2.19 -5.03
CA LYS A 40 5.47 -2.18 -6.35
C LYS A 40 4.53 -2.60 -7.48
N VAL A 41 3.30 -3.02 -7.16
CA VAL A 41 2.31 -3.52 -8.13
C VAL A 41 1.53 -2.34 -8.71
N ASP A 42 1.58 -2.16 -10.03
CA ASP A 42 0.72 -1.20 -10.74
C ASP A 42 -0.70 -1.79 -10.89
N PRO A 43 -1.71 -1.23 -10.18
CA PRO A 43 -3.06 -1.79 -10.22
C PRO A 43 -3.73 -1.64 -11.58
N LEU A 44 -3.38 -0.61 -12.37
CA LEU A 44 -4.00 -0.39 -13.68
C LEU A 44 -3.48 -1.41 -14.69
N ALA A 45 -2.16 -1.64 -14.70
CA ALA A 45 -1.55 -2.66 -15.55
C ALA A 45 -2.01 -4.09 -15.21
N GLN A 46 -2.33 -4.34 -13.94
CA GLN A 46 -2.80 -5.64 -13.45
C GLN A 46 -4.34 -5.78 -13.41
N GLY A 47 -5.10 -4.75 -13.78
CA GLY A 47 -6.56 -4.76 -13.73
C GLY A 47 -7.13 -4.99 -12.32
N LEU A 48 -6.43 -4.53 -11.28
CA LEU A 48 -6.86 -4.68 -9.89
C LEU A 48 -7.93 -3.64 -9.54
N LEU A 49 -8.91 -4.07 -8.75
CA LEU A 49 -10.03 -3.24 -8.32
C LEU A 49 -9.71 -2.49 -7.04
N PHE A 50 -9.93 -1.17 -7.04
CA PHE A 50 -9.77 -0.32 -5.85
C PHE A 50 -10.75 -0.70 -4.73
N GLU A 51 -11.95 -1.16 -5.07
CA GLU A 51 -13.01 -1.53 -4.13
C GLU A 51 -12.66 -2.76 -3.30
N ARG A 52 -11.62 -3.51 -3.68
CA ARG A 52 -11.05 -4.57 -2.83
C ARG A 52 -10.23 -4.00 -1.68
N PHE A 53 -9.63 -2.82 -1.87
CA PHE A 53 -8.91 -2.08 -0.84
C PHE A 53 -9.87 -1.31 0.05
N LEU A 54 -10.67 -0.41 -0.51
CA LEU A 54 -11.62 0.43 0.23
C LEU A 54 -13.02 0.30 -0.36
N ASN A 55 -13.98 -0.12 0.46
CA ASN A 55 -15.35 -0.34 0.04
C ASN A 55 -16.32 0.38 0.98
N GLU A 56 -17.19 1.23 0.44
CA GLU A 56 -18.17 1.99 1.22
C GLU A 56 -19.20 1.10 1.93
N ASN A 57 -19.42 -0.13 1.43
CA ASN A 57 -20.33 -1.10 2.05
C ASN A 57 -19.68 -1.91 3.18
N ARG A 58 -18.36 -1.78 3.39
CA ARG A 58 -17.66 -2.39 4.53
C ARG A 58 -17.51 -1.37 5.65
N LYS A 59 -17.80 -1.80 6.88
CA LYS A 59 -17.59 -1.00 8.09
C LYS A 59 -16.12 -1.00 8.56
N GLU A 60 -15.34 -1.94 8.06
CA GLU A 60 -13.92 -2.09 8.39
C GLU A 60 -13.09 -1.05 7.62
N LEU A 61 -12.14 -0.44 8.32
CA LEU A 61 -11.14 0.38 7.68
C LEU A 61 -10.23 -0.50 6.79
N PRO A 62 -9.72 0.04 5.67
CA PRO A 62 -8.78 -0.68 4.84
C PRO A 62 -7.47 -0.87 5.61
N ASP A 63 -6.81 -2.00 5.39
CA ASP A 63 -5.49 -2.26 5.96
C ASP A 63 -4.39 -2.11 4.91
N ILE A 64 -3.23 -1.63 5.36
CA ILE A 64 -2.02 -1.45 4.55
C ILE A 64 -0.87 -2.17 5.26
N ASP A 65 -0.70 -3.43 4.90
CA ASP A 65 0.37 -4.28 5.40
C ASP A 65 1.67 -4.04 4.62
N VAL A 66 2.76 -3.85 5.36
CA VAL A 66 4.13 -3.75 4.82
C VAL A 66 5.02 -4.71 5.60
N ASP A 67 5.58 -5.69 4.89
CA ASP A 67 6.57 -6.60 5.46
C ASP A 67 7.96 -6.04 5.23
N GLY A 68 8.85 -6.22 6.21
CA GLY A 68 10.29 -6.17 5.96
C GLY A 68 10.74 -7.51 5.38
N ASP A 69 11.57 -7.48 4.34
CA ASP A 69 12.19 -8.72 3.86
C ASP A 69 13.36 -9.09 4.79
N GLU A 70 13.59 -10.40 4.99
CA GLU A 70 14.70 -10.92 5.83
C GLU A 70 16.09 -10.48 5.35
#